data_AF-A0A5P6PBA3-F1
#
_entry.id   AF-A0A5P6PBA3-F1
#
_cell.length_a   1.000
_cell.length_b   1.000
_cell.length_c   1.000
_cell.angle_alpha   90.00
_cell.angle_beta   90.00
_cell.angle_gamma   90.00
#
_symmetry.space_group_name_H-M   'P 1'
#
loop_
_entity.id
_entity.type
_entity.pdbx_description
1 polymer ?
#
loop_
_entity_poly.entity_id
_entity_poly.type
_entity_poly.pdbx_seq_one_letter_code
_entity_poly.pdbx_strand_id
1 'polypeptide(L)'
;MAAIGALGAGWRGAVGRSMIDVRNRLVGVSDRRLCILVSLVLALIWTNNIFHFRISSAYGVFDPTSEGLVVGRLGRAAAEGILSQGGSLGSNAKLEGNPDPGKYWEQLKYFEHPELIAPDGAVFGAYLSQFGLQSLFFAVVDKLNPFPRQYSIGLYHFLAALMCAAVLMWIGFMFIERFGRPAFVGFVVPLAFEPLLSALAPNLYWAAPLWFLPMALSMRLINAQNRTQRRWLFVAIWLAVTAKALCGYEFITTVIVAAMVGCLLNTKEESLYSNVVDMMWTCAVGLAGFVMAVILHGYRFGFANILARAVERTSGGGETLDEELLVGRFASVSSVLRAYFMGNEYTLIKNFGVVFAVLAVIALLVFFEKKYSWFFGENRRELRSLSVAYFVSFAAPMSWLILAKAHSFAHKPIDFILWYIPTVPIGGALVALAIKEVRANRKEWTASPFRAIVTISIPAAFLLAVALVAVLDRSINEKGAWIVQAHTGGKRIFTDPATGVDFRFNENWFTVEYVCDRTLPSDVFFIHAFNGDAVTNHDFVLGDRIVFSPRGGKCYYAQTKSSQPITRIESGLVSGGKIIWRHEDAF
;
A
#
# COMPACT_ATOMS: atom_id res chain seq x y z
N MET A 1 -13.18 -54.13 -48.63
CA MET A 1 -13.60 -53.70 -47.28
C MET A 1 -12.56 -52.88 -46.50
N ALA A 2 -11.30 -52.73 -46.95
CA ALA A 2 -10.27 -51.95 -46.23
C ALA A 2 -10.32 -50.40 -46.45
N ALA A 3 -11.03 -49.91 -47.47
CA ALA A 3 -11.06 -48.48 -47.81
C ALA A 3 -12.12 -47.65 -47.05
N ILE A 4 -13.09 -48.29 -46.38
CA ILE A 4 -14.18 -47.60 -45.67
C ILE A 4 -13.81 -47.32 -44.19
N GLY A 5 -12.85 -48.06 -43.61
CA GLY A 5 -12.37 -47.85 -42.24
C GLY A 5 -11.47 -46.62 -42.05
N ALA A 6 -10.74 -46.19 -43.10
CA ALA A 6 -9.79 -45.08 -43.02
C ALA A 6 -10.47 -43.69 -43.03
N LEU A 7 -11.63 -43.55 -43.67
CA LEU A 7 -12.38 -42.29 -43.74
C LEU A 7 -13.16 -41.99 -42.44
N GLY A 8 -13.56 -43.02 -41.68
CA GLY A 8 -14.26 -42.84 -40.40
C GLY A 8 -13.37 -42.39 -39.23
N ALA A 9 -12.08 -42.74 -39.26
CA ALA A 9 -11.12 -42.38 -38.21
C ALA A 9 -10.61 -40.93 -38.33
N GLY A 10 -10.42 -40.44 -39.56
CA GLY A 10 -10.00 -39.05 -39.83
C GLY A 10 -11.09 -38.01 -39.48
N TRP A 11 -12.36 -38.34 -39.70
CA TRP A 11 -13.47 -37.42 -39.45
C TRP A 11 -13.79 -37.25 -37.95
N ARG A 12 -13.74 -38.33 -37.15
CA ARG A 12 -13.92 -38.25 -35.69
C ARG A 12 -12.76 -37.50 -35.00
N GLY A 13 -11.53 -37.61 -35.51
CA GLY A 13 -10.37 -36.88 -35.00
C GLY A 13 -10.39 -35.38 -35.34
N ALA A 14 -10.85 -35.00 -36.54
CA ALA A 14 -10.94 -33.61 -36.98
C ALA A 14 -12.08 -32.83 -36.30
N VAL A 15 -13.25 -33.47 -36.12
CA VAL A 15 -14.41 -32.88 -35.43
C VAL A 15 -14.17 -32.78 -33.92
N GLY A 16 -13.45 -33.75 -33.32
CA GLY A 16 -13.03 -33.68 -31.91
C GLY A 16 -12.03 -32.55 -31.64
N ARG A 17 -11.06 -32.32 -32.53
CA ARG A 17 -10.11 -31.20 -32.41
C ARG A 17 -10.78 -29.83 -32.63
N SER A 18 -11.73 -29.72 -33.57
CA SER A 18 -12.45 -28.45 -33.79
C SER A 18 -13.38 -28.09 -32.63
N MET A 19 -14.06 -29.08 -32.02
CA MET A 19 -14.90 -28.83 -30.85
C MET A 19 -14.10 -28.45 -29.60
N ILE A 20 -12.92 -29.03 -29.38
CA ILE A 20 -12.04 -28.64 -28.28
C ILE A 20 -11.50 -27.22 -28.49
N ASP A 21 -11.10 -26.86 -29.72
CA ASP A 21 -10.64 -25.49 -30.03
C ASP A 21 -11.78 -24.47 -29.88
N VAL A 22 -13.00 -24.78 -30.35
CA VAL A 22 -14.19 -23.94 -30.14
C VAL A 22 -14.52 -23.81 -28.65
N ARG A 23 -14.49 -24.91 -27.88
CA ARG A 23 -14.73 -24.87 -26.43
C ARG A 23 -13.69 -24.05 -25.69
N ASN A 24 -12.41 -24.19 -26.03
CA ASN A 24 -11.32 -23.42 -25.42
C ASN A 24 -11.43 -21.93 -25.78
N ARG A 25 -11.82 -21.60 -27.01
CA ARG A 25 -12.11 -20.21 -27.42
C ARG A 25 -13.30 -19.63 -26.67
N LEU A 26 -14.39 -20.39 -26.51
CA LEU A 26 -15.58 -19.95 -25.77
C LEU A 26 -15.30 -19.75 -24.27
N VAL A 27 -14.54 -20.65 -23.65
CA VAL A 27 -14.09 -20.50 -22.24
C VAL A 27 -13.20 -19.28 -22.10
N GLY A 28 -12.23 -19.07 -22.99
CA GLY A 28 -11.38 -17.89 -22.98
C GLY A 28 -12.16 -16.57 -23.16
N VAL A 29 -13.21 -16.56 -23.99
CA VAL A 29 -14.12 -15.41 -24.13
C VAL A 29 -14.91 -15.17 -22.84
N SER A 30 -15.41 -16.22 -22.20
CA SER A 30 -16.10 -16.12 -20.91
C SER A 30 -15.21 -15.56 -19.80
N ASP A 31 -13.95 -16.01 -19.72
CA ASP A 31 -13.03 -15.57 -18.67
C ASP A 31 -12.57 -14.12 -18.87
N ARG A 32 -12.40 -13.67 -20.13
CA ARG A 32 -12.14 -12.25 -20.42
C ARG A 32 -13.31 -11.36 -20.00
N ARG A 33 -14.55 -11.78 -20.29
CA ARG A 33 -15.76 -11.06 -19.87
C ARG A 33 -15.86 -10.99 -18.34
N LEU A 34 -15.53 -12.09 -17.65
CA LEU A 34 -15.46 -12.11 -16.19
C LEU A 34 -14.46 -11.09 -15.66
N CYS A 35 -13.23 -11.06 -16.18
CA CYS A 35 -12.21 -10.10 -15.77
C CYS A 35 -12.65 -8.66 -15.98
N ILE A 36 -13.28 -8.33 -17.13
CA ILE A 36 -13.81 -6.98 -17.39
C ILE A 36 -14.89 -6.60 -16.37
N LEU A 37 -15.83 -7.51 -16.09
CA LEU A 37 -16.89 -7.28 -15.11
C LEU A 37 -16.31 -7.07 -13.71
N VAL A 38 -15.36 -7.91 -13.29
CA VAL A 38 -14.70 -7.80 -11.99
C VAL A 38 -13.92 -6.48 -11.90
N SER A 39 -13.27 -6.02 -12.97
CA SER A 39 -12.61 -4.71 -12.97
C SER A 39 -13.58 -3.56 -12.69
N LEU A 40 -14.77 -3.58 -13.31
CA LEU A 40 -15.80 -2.57 -13.06
C LEU A 40 -16.31 -2.64 -11.61
N VAL A 41 -16.56 -3.84 -11.10
CA VAL A 41 -17.00 -4.03 -9.71
C VAL A 41 -15.94 -3.54 -8.71
N LEU A 42 -14.67 -3.88 -8.92
CA LEU A 42 -13.57 -3.42 -8.06
C LEU A 42 -13.42 -1.89 -8.11
N ALA A 43 -13.49 -1.29 -9.29
CA ALA A 43 -13.44 0.16 -9.43
C ALA A 43 -14.58 0.83 -8.64
N LEU A 44 -15.80 0.30 -8.72
CA LEU A 44 -16.94 0.82 -7.95
C LEU A 44 -16.76 0.62 -6.44
N ILE A 45 -16.23 -0.53 -6.00
CA ILE A 45 -15.93 -0.80 -4.59
C ILE A 45 -14.91 0.22 -4.04
N TRP A 46 -13.82 0.44 -4.76
CA TRP A 46 -12.73 1.29 -4.32
C TRP A 46 -13.09 2.77 -4.37
N THR A 47 -13.65 3.25 -5.48
CA THR A 47 -14.03 4.67 -5.61
C THR A 47 -15.10 5.10 -4.61
N ASN A 48 -16.07 4.23 -4.29
CA ASN A 48 -17.12 4.55 -3.34
C ASN A 48 -16.78 4.17 -1.89
N ASN A 49 -15.62 3.56 -1.65
CA ASN A 49 -15.23 2.99 -0.36
C ASN A 49 -16.40 2.23 0.32
N ILE A 50 -17.00 1.27 -0.41
CA ILE A 50 -18.28 0.62 -0.03
C ILE A 50 -18.25 0.01 1.38
N PHE A 51 -17.09 -0.49 1.80
CA PHE A 51 -16.91 -1.12 3.11
C PHE A 51 -16.66 -0.13 4.25
N HIS A 52 -16.64 1.18 3.95
CA HIS A 52 -16.33 2.24 4.90
C HIS A 52 -15.08 1.96 5.72
N PHE A 53 -14.06 1.39 5.08
CA PHE A 53 -12.77 1.18 5.69
C PHE A 53 -12.12 2.55 5.86
N ARG A 54 -12.44 3.24 6.97
CA ARG A 54 -12.01 4.61 7.21
C ARG A 54 -10.53 4.64 7.59
N ILE A 55 -9.69 4.92 6.60
CA ILE A 55 -8.49 5.74 6.77
C ILE A 55 -8.73 7.06 6.03
N SER A 56 -9.93 7.64 6.18
CA SER A 56 -10.20 8.96 5.65
C SER A 56 -9.77 9.98 6.69
N SER A 57 -9.10 11.04 6.26
CA SER A 57 -9.08 12.29 7.03
C SER A 57 -10.52 12.77 7.29
N ALA A 58 -10.70 13.85 8.06
CA ALA A 58 -12.02 14.49 8.24
C ALA A 58 -12.72 14.86 6.91
N TYR A 59 -12.03 14.73 5.77
CA TYR A 59 -12.38 15.25 4.46
C TYR A 59 -12.76 14.19 3.42
N GLY A 60 -12.89 12.91 3.79
CA GLY A 60 -13.35 11.86 2.87
C GLY A 60 -12.35 11.41 1.80
N VAL A 61 -11.14 11.99 1.79
CA VAL A 61 -10.03 11.67 0.90
C VAL A 61 -8.87 11.06 1.71
N PHE A 62 -8.23 10.03 1.18
CA PHE A 62 -7.00 9.43 1.73
C PHE A 62 -5.79 10.20 1.21
N ASP A 63 -4.86 10.56 2.10
CA ASP A 63 -3.68 11.39 1.78
C ASP A 63 -4.03 12.67 0.98
N PRO A 64 -4.85 13.56 1.58
CA PRO A 64 -5.29 14.80 0.92
C PRO A 64 -4.12 15.72 0.60
N THR A 65 -3.00 15.60 1.32
CA THR A 65 -1.78 16.38 1.09
C THR A 65 -1.17 16.04 -0.27
N SER A 66 -0.83 14.78 -0.52
CA SER A 66 -0.20 14.40 -1.80
C SER A 66 -1.16 14.57 -2.97
N GLU A 67 -2.45 14.27 -2.79
CA GLU A 67 -3.44 14.46 -3.85
C GLU A 67 -3.69 15.93 -4.18
N GLY A 68 -3.61 16.83 -3.18
CA GLY A 68 -3.69 18.27 -3.35
C GLY A 68 -2.67 18.81 -4.36
N LEU A 69 -1.50 18.19 -4.49
CA LEU A 69 -0.49 18.54 -5.51
C LEU A 69 -0.95 18.28 -6.94
N VAL A 70 -1.74 17.21 -7.15
CA VAL A 70 -2.29 16.89 -8.45
C VAL A 70 -3.46 17.81 -8.76
N VAL A 71 -4.38 17.99 -7.80
CA VAL A 71 -5.56 18.86 -7.98
C VAL A 71 -5.16 20.32 -8.18
N GLY A 72 -4.20 20.82 -7.40
CA GLY A 72 -3.67 22.17 -7.55
C GLY A 72 -3.06 22.40 -8.93
N ARG A 73 -2.32 21.40 -9.45
CA ARG A 73 -1.86 21.41 -10.84
C ARG A 73 -3.01 21.43 -11.84
N LEU A 74 -4.04 20.61 -11.67
CA LEU A 74 -5.19 20.62 -12.59
C LEU A 74 -5.86 22.00 -12.65
N GLY A 75 -6.05 22.67 -11.51
CA GLY A 75 -6.59 24.04 -11.50
C GLY A 75 -5.70 25.03 -12.23
N ARG A 76 -4.38 24.97 -12.03
CA ARG A 76 -3.42 25.83 -12.75
C ARG A 76 -3.38 25.54 -14.25
N ALA A 77 -3.49 24.27 -14.64
CA ALA A 77 -3.55 23.85 -16.04
C ALA A 77 -4.84 24.30 -16.74
N ALA A 78 -5.96 24.34 -16.01
CA ALA A 78 -7.24 24.82 -16.49
C ALA A 78 -7.24 26.33 -16.73
N ALA A 79 -6.61 27.12 -15.85
CA ALA A 79 -6.53 28.57 -15.98
C ALA A 79 -5.50 29.04 -17.04
N GLU A 80 -4.32 28.40 -17.07
CA GLU A 80 -3.15 28.93 -17.83
C GLU A 80 -2.63 27.97 -18.90
N GLY A 81 -3.23 26.79 -19.05
CA GLY A 81 -2.84 25.76 -20.02
C GLY A 81 -1.97 24.64 -19.45
N ILE A 82 -1.97 23.48 -20.12
CA ILE A 82 -1.39 22.22 -19.63
C ILE A 82 0.11 22.29 -19.31
N LEU A 83 0.86 23.19 -19.95
CA LEU A 83 2.31 23.36 -19.76
C LEU A 83 2.69 24.59 -18.92
N SER A 84 1.72 25.32 -18.35
CA SER A 84 1.97 26.45 -17.44
C SER A 84 2.89 26.04 -16.29
N GLN A 85 3.66 26.95 -15.69
CA GLN A 85 4.59 26.62 -14.59
C GLN A 85 5.55 25.47 -14.94
N GLY A 86 5.89 25.34 -16.22
CA GLY A 86 6.73 24.29 -16.75
C GLY A 86 6.13 22.88 -16.67
N GLY A 87 4.85 22.69 -16.31
CA GLY A 87 4.20 21.38 -16.21
C GLY A 87 4.27 20.69 -14.83
N SER A 88 4.76 21.36 -13.79
CA SER A 88 5.09 20.75 -12.49
C SER A 88 3.84 20.44 -11.65
N LEU A 89 3.94 19.46 -10.76
CA LEU A 89 2.99 19.32 -9.65
C LEU A 89 3.06 20.55 -8.74
N GLY A 90 2.03 20.80 -7.94
CA GLY A 90 2.07 21.89 -6.97
C GLY A 90 0.71 22.31 -6.45
N SER A 91 0.74 23.28 -5.55
CA SER A 91 -0.45 23.87 -4.92
C SER A 91 -0.56 25.36 -5.23
N ASN A 92 -1.79 25.85 -5.27
CA ASN A 92 -2.13 27.25 -5.38
C ASN A 92 -2.42 27.81 -3.99
N ALA A 93 -1.96 29.01 -3.69
CA ALA A 93 -2.35 29.74 -2.47
C ALA A 93 -2.45 31.23 -2.76
N LYS A 94 -3.29 31.95 -1.99
CA LYS A 94 -3.33 33.42 -2.02
C LYS A 94 -1.97 34.00 -1.63
N LEU A 95 -1.62 35.18 -2.16
CA LEU A 95 -0.36 35.90 -1.88
C LEU A 95 -0.01 36.03 -0.37
N GLU A 96 -1.00 36.11 0.51
CA GLU A 96 -0.82 36.19 1.98
C GLU A 96 -0.58 34.83 2.65
N GLY A 97 -0.72 33.71 1.92
CA GLY A 97 -0.54 32.35 2.40
C GLY A 97 0.56 31.61 1.64
N ASN A 98 1.36 30.83 2.35
CA ASN A 98 2.30 29.91 1.69
C ASN A 98 1.50 28.79 0.98
N PRO A 99 1.87 28.44 -0.27
CA PRO A 99 1.34 27.25 -0.95
C PRO A 99 1.45 26.00 -0.07
N ASP A 100 0.31 25.44 0.29
CA ASP A 100 0.22 24.28 1.16
C ASP A 100 -0.69 23.23 0.51
N PRO A 101 -0.13 22.11 0.04
CA PRO A 101 -0.93 21.04 -0.56
C PRO A 101 -1.84 20.34 0.47
N GLY A 102 -1.59 20.47 1.77
CA GLY A 102 -2.47 20.02 2.85
C GLY A 102 -3.82 20.74 2.87
N LYS A 103 -3.92 21.93 2.26
CA LYS A 103 -5.18 22.67 2.04
C LYS A 103 -5.92 22.15 0.80
N TYR A 104 -6.27 20.87 0.81
CA TYR A 104 -6.91 20.20 -0.32
C TYR A 104 -8.15 20.94 -0.87
N TRP A 105 -9.02 21.45 0.01
CA TRP A 105 -10.24 22.18 -0.41
C TRP A 105 -9.95 23.49 -1.13
N GLU A 106 -8.84 24.16 -0.81
CA GLU A 106 -8.40 25.34 -1.55
C GLU A 106 -7.96 24.94 -2.97
N GLN A 107 -7.27 23.80 -3.10
CA GLN A 107 -6.89 23.27 -4.41
C GLN A 107 -8.12 22.86 -5.24
N LEU A 108 -9.10 22.21 -4.61
CA LEU A 108 -10.35 21.84 -5.25
C LEU A 108 -11.13 23.07 -5.71
N LYS A 109 -11.22 24.11 -4.88
CA LYS A 109 -11.84 25.40 -5.25
C LYS A 109 -11.22 25.96 -6.53
N TYR A 110 -9.89 26.05 -6.62
CA TYR A 110 -9.23 26.57 -7.84
C TYR A 110 -9.34 25.62 -9.03
N PHE A 111 -9.52 24.32 -8.81
CA PHE A 111 -9.80 23.38 -9.89
C PHE A 111 -11.21 23.54 -10.45
N GLU A 112 -12.21 23.70 -9.59
CA GLU A 112 -13.61 23.89 -9.98
C GLU A 112 -13.85 25.27 -10.60
N HIS A 113 -13.16 26.28 -10.08
CA HIS A 113 -13.25 27.68 -10.47
C HIS A 113 -11.87 28.26 -10.86
N PRO A 114 -11.28 27.83 -11.99
CA PRO A 114 -9.97 28.29 -12.43
C PRO A 114 -9.90 29.80 -12.67
N GLU A 115 -11.03 30.44 -12.99
CA GLU A 115 -11.18 31.88 -13.15
C GLU A 115 -10.84 32.67 -11.87
N LEU A 116 -10.89 32.03 -10.69
CA LEU A 116 -10.55 32.69 -9.42
C LEU A 116 -9.04 32.82 -9.20
N ILE A 117 -8.21 32.09 -9.94
CA ILE A 117 -6.74 32.10 -9.75
C ILE A 117 -6.16 33.50 -9.93
N ALA A 118 -6.55 34.23 -10.99
CA ALA A 118 -6.02 35.57 -11.25
C ALA A 118 -6.59 36.64 -10.29
N PRO A 119 -7.92 36.73 -10.07
CA PRO A 119 -8.51 37.68 -9.11
C PRO A 119 -8.08 37.45 -7.66
N ASP A 120 -7.90 36.20 -7.21
CA ASP A 120 -7.39 35.91 -5.87
C ASP A 120 -5.87 36.16 -5.74
N GLY A 121 -5.19 36.52 -6.83
CA GLY A 121 -3.73 36.69 -6.86
C GLY A 121 -2.99 35.41 -6.46
N ALA A 122 -3.53 34.24 -6.83
CA ALA A 122 -3.04 32.98 -6.33
C ALA A 122 -1.67 32.64 -6.93
N VAL A 123 -0.66 32.46 -6.07
CA VAL A 123 0.69 32.00 -6.42
C VAL A 123 0.74 30.47 -6.49
N PHE A 124 1.65 29.94 -7.31
CA PHE A 124 1.82 28.50 -7.48
C PHE A 124 3.12 28.02 -6.83
N GLY A 125 3.01 27.15 -5.84
CA GLY A 125 4.13 26.46 -5.21
C GLY A 125 4.44 25.17 -5.97
N ALA A 126 5.45 25.20 -6.84
CA ALA A 126 5.86 24.03 -7.61
C ALA A 126 6.50 22.96 -6.70
N TYR A 127 6.02 21.72 -6.81
CA TYR A 127 6.57 20.56 -6.12
C TYR A 127 7.66 19.91 -6.98
N LEU A 128 8.90 20.34 -6.75
CA LEU A 128 10.08 19.96 -7.55
C LEU A 128 10.64 18.58 -7.21
N SER A 129 10.03 17.87 -6.26
CA SER A 129 10.50 16.56 -5.80
C SER A 129 10.02 15.41 -6.68
N GLN A 130 9.18 15.70 -7.68
CA GLN A 130 8.63 14.73 -8.61
C GLN A 130 8.39 15.36 -9.99
N PHE A 131 8.52 14.55 -11.05
CA PHE A 131 8.29 15.02 -12.42
C PHE A 131 6.82 15.35 -12.71
N GLY A 132 5.89 14.56 -12.17
CA GLY A 132 4.46 14.83 -12.20
C GLY A 132 3.71 14.32 -13.44
N LEU A 133 4.19 13.24 -14.08
CA LEU A 133 3.59 12.72 -15.32
C LEU A 133 2.10 12.39 -15.17
N GLN A 134 1.67 11.91 -14.01
CA GLN A 134 0.27 11.61 -13.73
C GLN A 134 -0.61 12.87 -13.77
N SER A 135 -0.10 14.01 -13.29
CA SER A 135 -0.85 15.29 -13.35
C SER A 135 -0.98 15.82 -14.78
N LEU A 136 0.04 15.60 -15.63
CA LEU A 136 -0.02 15.94 -17.05
C LEU A 136 -1.02 15.06 -17.80
N PHE A 137 -1.04 13.77 -17.49
CA PHE A 137 -2.04 12.84 -18.03
C PHE A 137 -3.46 13.31 -17.66
N PHE A 138 -3.73 13.56 -16.38
CA PHE A 138 -5.06 14.02 -15.95
C PHE A 138 -5.40 15.43 -16.45
N ALA A 139 -4.43 16.31 -16.68
CA ALA A 139 -4.69 17.61 -17.30
C ALA A 139 -5.13 17.48 -18.77
N VAL A 140 -4.58 16.50 -19.50
CA VAL A 140 -5.06 16.18 -20.86
C VAL A 140 -6.46 15.56 -20.79
N VAL A 141 -6.70 14.62 -19.86
CA VAL A 141 -8.05 14.05 -19.64
C VAL A 141 -9.05 15.16 -19.32
N ASP A 142 -8.69 16.11 -18.46
CA ASP A 142 -9.53 17.24 -18.07
C ASP A 142 -9.84 18.17 -19.24
N LYS A 143 -8.86 18.47 -20.09
CA LYS A 143 -9.09 19.26 -21.29
C LYS A 143 -10.06 18.59 -22.28
N LEU A 144 -10.08 17.26 -22.31
CA LEU A 144 -10.98 16.47 -23.17
C LEU A 144 -12.34 16.18 -22.51
N ASN A 145 -12.47 16.42 -21.20
CA ASN A 145 -13.64 16.08 -20.43
C ASN A 145 -14.79 17.07 -20.72
N PRO A 146 -15.95 16.60 -21.24
CA PRO A 146 -17.09 17.47 -21.53
C PRO A 146 -17.96 17.76 -20.29
N PHE A 147 -17.73 17.07 -19.17
CA PHE A 147 -18.55 17.22 -17.97
C PHE A 147 -18.18 18.47 -17.14
N PRO A 148 -19.12 19.03 -16.36
CA PRO A 148 -18.81 20.11 -15.43
C PRO A 148 -17.71 19.76 -14.42
N ARG A 149 -16.81 20.71 -14.15
CA ARG A 149 -15.61 20.53 -13.30
C ARG A 149 -15.93 20.01 -11.89
N GLN A 150 -17.06 20.42 -11.31
CA GLN A 150 -17.55 19.95 -10.00
C GLN A 150 -17.72 18.43 -9.88
N TYR A 151 -17.85 17.71 -11.00
CA TYR A 151 -17.96 16.24 -11.01
C TYR A 151 -16.69 15.54 -11.53
N SER A 152 -15.72 16.33 -12.03
CA SER A 152 -14.56 15.80 -12.73
C SER A 152 -13.61 15.02 -11.83
N ILE A 153 -13.38 15.46 -10.59
CA ILE A 153 -12.50 14.73 -9.66
C ILE A 153 -13.02 13.32 -9.37
N GLY A 154 -14.32 13.18 -9.10
CA GLY A 154 -14.94 11.86 -8.89
C GLY A 154 -14.81 10.95 -10.13
N LEU A 155 -14.93 11.52 -11.34
CA LEU A 155 -14.66 10.79 -12.58
C LEU A 155 -13.19 10.36 -12.68
N TYR A 156 -12.24 11.22 -12.32
CA TYR A 156 -10.81 10.91 -12.36
C TYR A 156 -10.44 9.84 -11.34
N HIS A 157 -11.02 9.87 -10.14
CA HIS A 157 -10.90 8.82 -9.14
C HIS A 157 -11.42 7.48 -9.65
N PHE A 158 -12.59 7.48 -10.30
CA PHE A 158 -13.13 6.28 -10.93
C PHE A 158 -12.22 5.75 -12.04
N LEU A 159 -11.71 6.62 -12.91
CA LEU A 159 -10.79 6.24 -13.99
C LEU A 159 -9.48 5.66 -13.43
N ALA A 160 -8.88 6.28 -12.41
CA ALA A 160 -7.68 5.78 -11.74
C ALA A 160 -7.91 4.38 -11.15
N ALA A 161 -9.00 4.21 -10.40
CA ALA A 161 -9.39 2.92 -9.81
C ALA A 161 -9.66 1.87 -10.89
N LEU A 162 -10.35 2.23 -11.98
CA LEU A 162 -10.64 1.35 -13.11
C LEU A 162 -9.37 0.91 -13.85
N MET A 163 -8.43 1.82 -14.09
CA MET A 163 -7.12 1.49 -14.67
C MET A 163 -6.37 0.50 -13.77
N CYS A 164 -6.41 0.70 -12.45
CA CYS A 164 -5.73 -0.18 -11.49
C CYS A 164 -6.38 -1.57 -11.49
N ALA A 165 -7.71 -1.61 -11.43
CA ALA A 165 -8.50 -2.83 -11.48
C ALA A 165 -8.31 -3.58 -12.80
N ALA A 166 -8.18 -2.87 -13.93
CA ALA A 166 -7.93 -3.47 -15.24
C ALA A 166 -6.55 -4.15 -15.31
N VAL A 167 -5.49 -3.51 -14.81
CA VAL A 167 -4.15 -4.11 -14.76
C VAL A 167 -4.13 -5.33 -13.83
N LEU A 168 -4.74 -5.24 -12.65
CA LEU A 168 -4.85 -6.36 -11.72
C LEU A 168 -5.67 -7.51 -12.32
N MET A 169 -6.76 -7.24 -13.04
CA MET A 169 -7.53 -8.29 -13.71
C MET A 169 -6.83 -8.84 -14.95
N TRP A 170 -5.92 -8.10 -15.58
CA TRP A 170 -5.03 -8.67 -16.59
C TRP A 170 -4.10 -9.72 -15.96
N ILE A 171 -3.54 -9.43 -14.78
CA ILE A 171 -2.80 -10.42 -13.98
C ILE A 171 -3.72 -11.59 -13.60
N GLY A 172 -4.91 -11.31 -13.07
CA GLY A 172 -5.90 -12.31 -12.70
C GLY A 172 -6.30 -13.23 -13.86
N PHE A 173 -6.47 -12.69 -15.07
CA PHE A 173 -6.72 -13.48 -16.27
C PHE A 173 -5.57 -14.46 -16.55
N MET A 174 -4.32 -14.03 -16.38
CA MET A 174 -3.17 -14.93 -16.50
C MET A 174 -3.13 -15.98 -15.40
N PHE A 175 -3.63 -15.69 -14.19
CA PHE A 175 -3.83 -16.72 -13.16
C PHE A 175 -4.86 -17.77 -13.59
N ILE A 176 -5.98 -17.36 -14.21
CA ILE A 176 -6.96 -18.30 -14.77
C ILE A 176 -6.30 -19.20 -15.82
N GLU A 177 -5.56 -18.62 -16.76
CA GLU A 177 -4.90 -19.38 -17.84
C GLU A 177 -3.86 -20.38 -17.33
N ARG A 178 -3.21 -20.11 -16.19
CA ARG A 178 -2.05 -20.90 -15.71
C ARG A 178 -2.34 -21.85 -14.56
N PHE A 179 -3.27 -21.49 -13.70
CA PHE A 179 -3.56 -22.16 -12.43
C PHE A 179 -5.06 -22.42 -12.23
N GLY A 180 -5.89 -21.93 -13.16
CA GLY A 180 -7.34 -22.06 -13.12
C GLY A 180 -8.05 -21.05 -12.22
N ARG A 181 -9.39 -21.09 -12.27
CA ARG A 181 -10.27 -20.18 -11.53
C ARG A 181 -10.06 -20.14 -10.01
N PRO A 182 -9.71 -21.23 -9.30
CA PRO A 182 -9.44 -21.16 -7.87
C PRO A 182 -8.31 -20.19 -7.53
N ALA A 183 -7.18 -20.26 -8.25
CA ALA A 183 -6.06 -19.35 -8.04
C ALA A 183 -6.43 -17.90 -8.35
N PHE A 184 -7.25 -17.65 -9.37
CA PHE A 184 -7.82 -16.33 -9.64
C PHE A 184 -8.66 -15.79 -8.48
N VAL A 185 -9.57 -16.59 -7.93
CA VAL A 185 -10.36 -16.18 -6.76
C VAL A 185 -9.45 -15.86 -5.58
N GLY A 186 -8.46 -16.72 -5.30
CA GLY A 186 -7.47 -16.50 -4.26
C GLY A 186 -6.62 -15.25 -4.45
N PHE A 187 -6.32 -14.87 -5.70
CA PHE A 187 -5.62 -13.64 -6.05
C PHE A 187 -6.49 -12.39 -5.84
N VAL A 188 -7.76 -12.42 -6.27
CA VAL A 188 -8.65 -11.26 -6.25
C VAL A 188 -9.21 -10.94 -4.87
N VAL A 189 -9.58 -11.94 -4.07
CA VAL A 189 -10.22 -11.74 -2.75
C VAL A 189 -9.41 -10.80 -1.84
N PRO A 190 -8.11 -11.04 -1.57
CA PRO A 190 -7.36 -10.14 -0.69
C PRO A 190 -7.23 -8.71 -1.25
N LEU A 191 -7.24 -8.54 -2.58
CA LEU A 191 -7.21 -7.22 -3.22
C LEU A 191 -8.56 -6.48 -3.11
N ALA A 192 -9.67 -7.22 -3.21
CA ALA A 192 -11.01 -6.64 -3.19
C ALA A 192 -11.39 -6.06 -1.82
N PHE A 193 -10.92 -6.69 -0.75
CA PHE A 193 -11.30 -6.34 0.62
C PHE A 193 -10.23 -5.54 1.38
N GLU A 194 -9.10 -5.19 0.77
CA GLU A 194 -8.05 -4.42 1.45
C GLU A 194 -8.40 -2.92 1.52
N PRO A 195 -8.52 -2.34 2.73
CA PRO A 195 -8.71 -0.91 2.94
C PRO A 195 -7.77 -0.02 2.14
N LEU A 196 -6.47 -0.33 2.15
CA LEU A 196 -5.46 0.51 1.52
C LEU A 196 -5.63 0.60 0.00
N LEU A 197 -6.13 -0.44 -0.67
CA LEU A 197 -6.41 -0.37 -2.11
C LEU A 197 -7.63 0.50 -2.42
N SER A 198 -8.65 0.47 -1.55
CA SER A 198 -9.79 1.39 -1.67
C SER A 198 -9.36 2.85 -1.53
N ALA A 199 -8.26 3.09 -0.83
CA ALA A 199 -7.72 4.42 -0.58
C ALA A 199 -6.73 4.88 -1.68
N LEU A 200 -5.82 4.00 -2.10
CA LEU A 200 -4.70 4.32 -3.00
C LEU A 200 -5.03 4.16 -4.48
N ALA A 201 -5.93 3.23 -4.85
CA ALA A 201 -6.29 3.02 -6.25
C ALA A 201 -7.03 4.22 -6.89
N PRO A 202 -7.98 4.89 -6.22
CA PRO A 202 -8.62 6.08 -6.79
C PRO A 202 -7.76 7.35 -6.68
N ASN A 203 -6.82 7.44 -5.73
CA ASN A 203 -6.04 8.64 -5.50
C ASN A 203 -5.12 8.97 -6.69
N LEU A 204 -5.23 10.19 -7.21
CA LEU A 204 -4.58 10.62 -8.45
C LEU A 204 -3.05 10.77 -8.33
N TYR A 205 -2.53 10.93 -7.10
CA TYR A 205 -1.10 11.08 -6.86
C TYR A 205 -0.34 9.76 -7.09
N TRP A 206 -0.88 8.66 -6.58
CA TRP A 206 -0.16 7.40 -6.43
C TRP A 206 0.06 6.63 -7.73
N ALA A 207 -0.77 6.91 -8.76
CA ALA A 207 -0.73 6.22 -10.04
C ALA A 207 -0.62 4.69 -9.90
N ALA A 208 -1.45 4.12 -9.01
CA ALA A 208 -1.46 2.71 -8.63
C ALA A 208 -1.45 1.68 -9.79
N PRO A 209 -2.06 1.92 -10.98
CA PRO A 209 -1.97 0.97 -12.09
C PRO A 209 -0.53 0.64 -12.49
N LEU A 210 0.38 1.62 -12.38
CA LEU A 210 1.79 1.48 -12.75
C LEU A 210 2.60 0.65 -11.74
N TRP A 211 2.04 0.33 -10.57
CA TRP A 211 2.69 -0.56 -9.60
C TRP A 211 2.68 -2.01 -10.06
N PHE A 212 1.62 -2.39 -10.77
CA PHE A 212 1.35 -3.76 -11.20
C PHE A 212 1.64 -3.99 -12.69
N LEU A 213 1.64 -2.93 -13.50
CA LEU A 213 1.78 -3.04 -14.96
C LEU A 213 3.10 -3.72 -15.39
N PRO A 214 4.28 -3.41 -14.82
CA PRO A 214 5.52 -4.10 -15.16
C PRO A 214 5.46 -5.62 -14.91
N MET A 215 4.79 -6.05 -13.83
CA MET A 215 4.55 -7.47 -13.53
C MET A 215 3.59 -8.12 -14.52
N ALA A 216 2.52 -7.43 -14.91
CA ALA A 216 1.61 -7.94 -15.93
C ALA A 216 2.34 -8.18 -17.27
N LEU A 217 3.24 -7.26 -17.65
CA LEU A 217 4.04 -7.36 -18.87
C LEU A 217 5.09 -8.47 -18.78
N SER A 218 5.79 -8.61 -17.64
CA SER A 218 6.80 -9.66 -17.47
C SER A 218 6.19 -11.06 -17.48
N MET A 219 5.00 -11.23 -16.90
CA MET A 219 4.26 -12.48 -17.02
C MET A 219 4.01 -12.85 -18.48
N ARG A 220 3.83 -11.89 -19.41
CA ARG A 220 3.61 -12.21 -20.84
C ARG A 220 4.84 -12.75 -21.56
N LEU A 221 6.05 -12.63 -20.98
CA LEU A 221 7.30 -13.07 -21.63
C LEU A 221 7.29 -14.56 -22.02
N ILE A 222 6.65 -15.42 -21.23
CA ILE A 222 6.51 -16.86 -21.54
C ILE A 222 5.68 -17.16 -22.79
N ASN A 223 4.79 -16.25 -23.16
CA ASN A 223 3.95 -16.41 -24.33
C ASN A 223 4.61 -15.80 -25.58
N ALA A 224 5.80 -15.21 -25.44
CA ALA A 224 6.53 -14.63 -26.55
C ALA A 224 7.07 -15.72 -27.48
N GLN A 225 6.53 -15.80 -28.70
CA GLN A 225 6.88 -16.85 -29.66
C GLN A 225 8.19 -16.56 -30.42
N ASN A 226 8.64 -15.31 -30.41
CA ASN A 226 9.83 -14.89 -31.15
C ASN A 226 10.60 -13.77 -30.43
N ARG A 227 11.85 -13.55 -30.88
CA ARG A 227 12.76 -12.54 -30.31
C ARG A 227 12.20 -11.12 -30.41
N THR A 228 11.45 -10.81 -31.46
CA THR A 228 10.88 -9.47 -31.68
C THR A 228 9.79 -9.16 -30.64
N GLN A 229 8.84 -10.07 -30.43
CA GLN A 229 7.80 -9.93 -29.42
C GLN A 229 8.40 -9.78 -28.03
N ARG A 230 9.43 -10.57 -27.73
CA ARG A 230 10.14 -10.51 -26.45
C ARG A 230 10.87 -9.18 -26.25
N ARG A 231 11.55 -8.65 -27.28
CA ARG A 231 12.14 -7.30 -27.26
C ARG A 231 11.10 -6.23 -26.98
N TRP A 232 9.94 -6.28 -27.65
CA TRP A 232 8.86 -5.31 -27.41
C TRP A 232 8.26 -5.41 -26.01
N LEU A 233 8.18 -6.60 -25.42
CA LEU A 233 7.79 -6.75 -24.01
C LEU A 233 8.80 -6.11 -23.07
N PHE A 234 10.10 -6.29 -23.29
CA PHE A 234 11.12 -5.60 -22.50
C PHE A 234 11.08 -4.07 -22.68
N VAL A 235 10.83 -3.57 -23.89
CA VAL A 235 10.60 -2.14 -24.13
C VAL A 235 9.35 -1.64 -23.39
N ALA A 236 8.27 -2.42 -23.39
CA ALA A 236 7.06 -2.07 -22.64
C ALA A 236 7.29 -2.06 -21.12
N ILE A 237 8.07 -3.00 -20.58
CA ILE A 237 8.45 -3.02 -19.15
C ILE A 237 9.28 -1.77 -18.83
N TRP A 238 10.28 -1.46 -19.66
CA TRP A 238 11.09 -0.24 -19.52
C TRP A 238 10.22 1.02 -19.51
N LEU A 239 9.31 1.17 -20.48
CA LEU A 239 8.37 2.29 -20.54
C LEU A 239 7.47 2.38 -19.31
N ALA A 240 6.94 1.25 -18.83
CA ALA A 240 6.06 1.21 -17.66
C ALA A 240 6.80 1.63 -16.38
N VAL A 241 8.06 1.20 -16.20
CA VAL A 241 8.90 1.59 -15.06
C VAL A 241 9.31 3.06 -15.16
N THR A 242 9.68 3.55 -16.35
CA THR A 242 9.94 4.99 -16.57
C THR A 242 8.70 5.81 -16.25
N ALA A 243 7.53 5.42 -16.74
CA ALA A 243 6.27 6.11 -16.45
C ALA A 243 5.99 6.11 -14.94
N LYS A 244 6.15 4.98 -14.25
CA LYS A 244 5.98 4.91 -12.78
C LYS A 244 6.90 5.90 -12.08
N ALA A 245 8.20 5.89 -12.41
CA ALA A 245 9.19 6.76 -11.77
C ALA A 245 8.95 8.24 -12.07
N LEU A 246 8.44 8.61 -13.26
CA LEU A 246 8.02 9.97 -13.57
C LEU A 246 6.72 10.37 -12.83
N CYS A 247 5.90 9.38 -12.47
CA CYS A 247 4.75 9.54 -11.58
C CYS A 247 5.09 9.44 -10.08
N GLY A 248 6.37 9.39 -9.70
CA GLY A 248 6.82 9.31 -8.31
C GLY A 248 7.78 8.14 -8.08
N TYR A 249 8.81 8.37 -7.26
CA TYR A 249 9.84 7.37 -6.96
C TYR A 249 9.43 6.37 -5.88
N GLU A 250 8.29 6.61 -5.24
CA GLU A 250 7.71 5.76 -4.21
C GLU A 250 7.54 4.33 -4.75
N PHE A 251 8.06 3.37 -3.98
CA PHE A 251 7.95 1.93 -4.22
C PHE A 251 8.66 1.42 -5.48
N ILE A 252 9.53 2.22 -6.11
CA ILE A 252 10.13 1.85 -7.41
C ILE A 252 10.89 0.51 -7.36
N THR A 253 11.59 0.24 -6.26
CA THR A 253 12.31 -1.03 -6.06
C THR A 253 11.34 -2.21 -5.94
N THR A 254 10.25 -2.05 -5.18
CA THR A 254 9.17 -3.03 -5.10
C THR A 254 8.54 -3.30 -6.47
N VAL A 255 8.28 -2.27 -7.27
CA VAL A 255 7.70 -2.41 -8.62
C VAL A 255 8.62 -3.21 -9.56
N ILE A 256 9.93 -2.92 -9.56
CA ILE A 256 10.91 -3.66 -10.38
C ILE A 256 11.01 -5.11 -9.94
N VAL A 257 11.10 -5.37 -8.62
CA VAL A 257 11.23 -6.73 -8.10
C VAL A 257 9.92 -7.52 -8.26
N ALA A 258 8.76 -6.89 -8.13
CA ALA A 258 7.47 -7.51 -8.46
C ALA A 258 7.40 -7.92 -9.94
N ALA A 259 7.97 -7.10 -10.84
CA ALA A 259 8.11 -7.48 -12.25
C ALA A 259 8.97 -8.74 -12.42
N MET A 260 10.08 -8.87 -11.68
CA MET A 260 10.88 -10.11 -11.68
C MET A 260 10.07 -11.31 -11.19
N VAL A 261 9.27 -11.15 -10.13
CA VAL A 261 8.38 -12.23 -9.62
C VAL A 261 7.38 -12.68 -10.68
N GLY A 262 6.89 -11.77 -11.53
CA GLY A 262 6.03 -12.10 -12.66
C GLY A 262 6.65 -13.14 -13.62
N CYS A 263 7.97 -13.16 -13.78
CA CYS A 263 8.69 -14.18 -14.58
C CYS A 263 8.68 -15.58 -13.94
N LEU A 264 8.44 -15.69 -12.63
CA LEU A 264 8.41 -16.99 -11.92
C LEU A 264 7.03 -17.64 -11.88
N LEU A 265 5.96 -16.87 -12.10
CA LEU A 265 4.58 -17.36 -12.21
C LEU A 265 4.33 -18.13 -13.51
N ASN A 266 5.40 -18.52 -14.18
CA ASN A 266 5.45 -19.16 -15.47
C ASN A 266 5.39 -20.68 -15.29
N THR A 267 4.25 -21.29 -15.65
CA THR A 267 4.01 -22.73 -15.44
C THR A 267 4.38 -23.61 -16.62
N LYS A 268 4.59 -23.07 -17.84
CA LYS A 268 5.00 -23.87 -19.01
C LYS A 268 6.43 -24.37 -18.82
N GLU A 269 6.82 -25.39 -19.58
CA GLU A 269 8.04 -26.21 -19.44
C GLU A 269 9.36 -25.45 -19.66
N GLU A 270 9.36 -24.15 -19.45
CA GLU A 270 10.58 -23.39 -19.39
C GLU A 270 11.39 -23.81 -18.17
N SER A 271 12.67 -24.09 -18.41
CA SER A 271 13.61 -24.39 -17.36
C SER A 271 13.70 -23.21 -16.39
N LEU A 272 13.93 -23.51 -15.11
CA LEU A 272 14.21 -22.49 -14.08
C LEU A 272 15.26 -21.47 -14.56
N TYR A 273 16.23 -21.92 -15.36
CA TYR A 273 17.24 -21.09 -16.01
C TYR A 273 16.63 -19.99 -16.90
N SER A 274 15.67 -20.32 -17.77
CA SER A 274 15.01 -19.32 -18.64
C SER A 274 14.32 -18.25 -17.80
N ASN A 275 13.54 -18.66 -16.79
CA ASN A 275 12.86 -17.72 -15.90
C ASN A 275 13.86 -16.80 -15.15
N VAL A 276 15.00 -17.33 -14.70
CA VAL A 276 16.06 -16.51 -14.07
C VAL A 276 16.65 -15.52 -15.06
N VAL A 277 16.91 -15.91 -16.31
CA VAL A 277 17.38 -15.00 -17.35
C VAL A 277 16.35 -13.89 -17.63
N ASP A 278 15.06 -14.23 -17.69
CA ASP A 278 13.97 -13.26 -17.84
C ASP A 278 13.90 -12.29 -16.66
N MET A 279 14.10 -12.78 -15.44
CA MET A 279 14.19 -11.94 -14.24
C MET A 279 15.35 -10.96 -14.34
N MET A 280 16.54 -11.43 -14.76
CA MET A 280 17.72 -10.57 -14.88
C MET A 280 17.54 -9.49 -15.95
N TRP A 281 16.99 -9.84 -17.11
CA TRP A 281 16.67 -8.85 -18.15
C TRP A 281 15.57 -7.88 -17.71
N THR A 282 14.53 -8.37 -17.03
CA THR A 282 13.45 -7.54 -16.46
C THR A 282 14.01 -6.54 -15.45
N CYS A 283 14.92 -6.99 -14.57
CA CYS A 283 15.62 -6.12 -13.63
C CYS A 283 16.45 -5.05 -14.37
N ALA A 284 17.27 -5.46 -15.34
CA ALA A 284 18.11 -4.56 -16.10
C ALA A 284 17.31 -3.47 -16.84
N VAL A 285 16.22 -3.84 -17.52
CA VAL A 285 15.36 -2.86 -18.22
C VAL A 285 14.54 -2.03 -17.25
N GLY A 286 14.16 -2.56 -16.08
CA GLY A 286 13.52 -1.79 -15.02
C GLY A 286 14.46 -0.72 -14.46
N LEU A 287 15.71 -1.08 -14.15
CA LEU A 287 16.74 -0.13 -13.70
C LEU A 287 17.02 0.93 -14.78
N ALA A 288 17.14 0.54 -16.05
CA ALA A 288 17.29 1.48 -17.15
C ALA A 288 16.08 2.43 -17.27
N GLY A 289 14.87 1.95 -16.94
CA GLY A 289 13.65 2.76 -16.92
C GLY A 289 13.66 3.81 -15.82
N PHE A 290 14.10 3.41 -14.62
CA PHE A 290 14.31 4.31 -13.49
C PHE A 290 15.39 5.37 -13.79
N VAL A 291 16.54 4.97 -14.34
CA VAL A 291 17.63 5.89 -14.72
C VAL A 291 17.15 6.91 -15.75
N MET A 292 16.36 6.49 -16.75
CA MET A 292 15.77 7.42 -17.71
C MET A 292 14.88 8.46 -17.01
N ALA A 293 14.04 8.05 -16.06
CA ALA A 293 13.20 8.98 -15.32
C ALA A 293 14.04 9.98 -14.49
N VAL A 294 15.13 9.53 -13.86
CA VAL A 294 16.06 10.41 -13.13
C VAL A 294 16.73 11.41 -14.06
N ILE A 295 17.12 11.00 -15.27
CA ILE A 295 17.70 11.91 -16.29
C ILE A 295 16.68 12.96 -16.71
N LEU A 296 15.46 12.54 -17.06
CA LEU A 296 14.39 13.46 -17.50
C LEU A 296 13.99 14.44 -16.39
N HIS A 297 13.93 13.98 -15.15
CA HIS A 297 13.65 14.82 -14.00
C HIS A 297 14.81 15.77 -13.72
N GLY A 298 16.05 15.28 -13.68
CA GLY A 298 17.24 16.10 -13.43
C GLY A 298 17.46 17.16 -14.49
N TYR A 299 17.19 16.84 -15.76
CA TYR A 299 17.22 17.82 -16.86
C TYR A 299 16.21 18.96 -16.67
N ARG A 300 15.04 18.67 -16.08
CA ARG A 300 13.95 19.63 -15.94
C ARG A 300 14.01 20.46 -14.65
N PHE A 301 14.37 19.85 -13.52
CA PHE A 301 14.30 20.47 -12.19
C PHE A 301 15.62 20.42 -11.41
N GLY A 302 16.69 19.91 -12.02
CA GLY A 302 18.02 19.78 -11.40
C GLY A 302 18.20 18.50 -10.58
N PHE A 303 19.41 17.93 -10.62
CA PHE A 303 19.74 16.69 -9.90
C PHE A 303 19.85 16.87 -8.38
N ALA A 304 20.11 18.08 -7.89
CA ALA A 304 20.24 18.36 -6.46
C ALA A 304 18.96 18.04 -5.69
N ASN A 305 17.79 18.40 -6.24
CA ASN A 305 16.49 18.10 -5.66
C ASN A 305 16.24 16.58 -5.54
N ILE A 306 16.64 15.83 -6.56
CA ILE A 306 16.51 14.36 -6.57
C ILE A 306 17.43 13.74 -5.52
N LEU A 307 18.68 14.21 -5.44
CA LEU A 307 19.64 13.71 -4.47
C LEU A 307 19.17 13.99 -3.04
N ALA A 308 18.78 15.23 -2.72
CA ALA A 308 18.29 15.60 -1.41
C ALA A 308 17.13 14.70 -0.96
N ARG A 309 16.15 14.49 -1.84
CA ARG A 309 14.99 13.62 -1.59
C ARG A 309 15.33 12.13 -1.48
N ALA A 310 16.37 11.67 -2.18
CA ALA A 310 16.87 10.30 -2.04
C ALA A 310 17.56 10.10 -0.68
N VAL A 311 18.39 11.06 -0.24
CA VAL A 311 19.06 11.01 1.08
C VAL A 311 18.02 11.06 2.20
N GLU A 312 16.99 11.88 2.07
CA GLU A 312 15.90 11.97 3.05
C GLU A 312 15.14 10.64 3.19
N ARG A 313 14.71 10.03 2.08
CA ARG A 313 13.97 8.75 2.12
C ARG A 313 14.81 7.57 2.62
N THR A 314 16.11 7.54 2.27
CA THR A 314 17.01 6.40 2.61
C THR A 314 17.59 6.51 4.01
N SER A 315 17.99 7.72 4.42
CA SER A 315 18.75 7.94 5.64
C SER A 315 18.06 8.85 6.66
N GLY A 316 16.97 9.53 6.30
CA GLY A 316 16.36 10.58 7.12
C GLY A 316 17.26 11.82 7.24
N GLY A 317 18.23 11.98 6.32
CA GLY A 317 19.13 13.12 6.24
C GLY A 317 18.74 14.03 5.07
N GLY A 318 18.46 15.30 5.33
CA GLY A 318 18.17 16.29 4.30
C GLY A 318 18.31 17.69 4.89
N GLU A 319 18.60 18.70 4.06
CA GLU A 319 18.73 20.11 4.51
C GLU A 319 17.38 20.71 4.92
N THR A 320 16.28 20.18 4.36
CA THR A 320 14.92 20.45 4.81
C THR A 320 14.44 19.23 5.58
N LEU A 321 14.50 19.32 6.90
CA LEU A 321 14.06 18.26 7.79
C LEU A 321 12.54 18.32 7.91
N ASP A 322 11.84 17.47 7.16
CA ASP A 322 10.48 17.10 7.55
C ASP A 322 10.61 16.33 8.87
N GLU A 323 10.07 16.91 9.95
CA GLU A 323 10.26 16.44 11.34
C GLU A 323 9.87 14.97 11.52
N GLU A 324 8.98 14.44 10.68
CA GLU A 324 8.50 13.04 10.68
C GLU A 324 9.58 12.02 10.24
N LEU A 325 10.49 12.39 9.34
CA LEU A 325 11.51 11.48 8.78
C LEU A 325 12.77 11.37 9.66
N LEU A 326 12.97 12.31 10.59
CA LEU A 326 14.10 12.33 11.52
C LEU A 326 14.12 11.08 12.43
N VAL A 327 12.95 10.59 12.85
CA VAL A 327 12.86 9.39 13.70
C VAL A 327 13.28 8.12 12.92
N GLY A 328 12.97 8.08 11.62
CA GLY A 328 13.39 7.02 10.71
C GLY A 328 14.91 6.93 10.49
N ARG A 329 15.64 8.04 10.74
CA ARG A 329 17.11 8.06 10.72
C ARG A 329 17.71 7.09 11.73
N PHE A 330 17.20 7.10 12.95
CA PHE A 330 17.70 6.28 14.06
C PHE A 330 17.10 4.87 14.10
N ALA A 331 16.03 4.61 13.35
CA ALA A 331 15.46 3.29 13.22
C ALA A 331 16.43 2.32 12.52
N SER A 332 16.58 1.12 13.09
CA SER A 332 17.31 0.02 12.44
C SER A 332 16.43 -0.65 11.38
N VAL A 333 17.04 -1.29 10.38
CA VAL A 333 16.29 -2.11 9.41
C VAL A 333 15.48 -3.20 10.13
N SER A 334 16.06 -3.81 11.18
CA SER A 334 15.36 -4.81 12.02
C SER A 334 14.08 -4.25 12.64
N SER A 335 14.11 -3.04 13.21
CA SER A 335 12.93 -2.43 13.82
C SER A 335 11.86 -2.06 12.81
N VAL A 336 12.26 -1.58 11.62
CA VAL A 336 11.34 -1.37 10.49
C VAL A 336 10.67 -2.69 10.14
N LEU A 337 11.45 -3.73 9.80
CA LEU A 337 10.89 -5.04 9.43
C LEU A 337 9.96 -5.60 10.50
N ARG A 338 10.34 -5.52 11.78
CA ARG A 338 9.48 -5.97 12.89
C ARG A 338 8.13 -5.27 12.88
N ALA A 339 8.11 -3.96 12.67
CA ALA A 339 6.87 -3.19 12.58
C ALA A 339 5.97 -3.66 11.43
N TYR A 340 6.55 -4.06 10.30
CA TYR A 340 5.79 -4.54 9.13
C TYR A 340 5.33 -6.00 9.22
N PHE A 341 5.94 -6.82 10.08
CA PHE A 341 5.51 -8.21 10.32
C PHE A 341 4.57 -8.35 11.52
N MET A 342 4.61 -7.44 12.49
CA MET A 342 3.82 -7.51 13.72
C MET A 342 2.40 -6.94 13.55
N GLY A 343 1.71 -6.77 14.68
CA GLY A 343 0.38 -6.15 14.77
C GLY A 343 0.34 -4.78 14.06
N ASN A 344 -0.66 -4.56 13.21
CA ASN A 344 -0.90 -3.28 12.55
C ASN A 344 -2.39 -2.92 12.53
N GLU A 345 -2.69 -1.63 12.52
CA GLU A 345 -4.05 -1.10 12.52
C GLU A 345 -4.59 -0.77 11.11
N TYR A 346 -3.71 -0.61 10.12
CA TYR A 346 -4.04 -0.05 8.81
C TYR A 346 -4.65 -1.05 7.83
N THR A 347 -4.29 -2.33 7.91
CA THR A 347 -4.73 -3.34 6.93
C THR A 347 -5.79 -4.28 7.51
N LEU A 348 -6.42 -5.06 6.63
CA LEU A 348 -7.30 -6.15 7.07
C LEU A 348 -6.50 -7.27 7.76
N ILE A 349 -5.27 -7.53 7.29
CA ILE A 349 -4.37 -8.51 7.89
C ILE A 349 -3.65 -7.85 9.08
N LYS A 350 -4.25 -7.97 10.28
CA LYS A 350 -3.71 -7.34 11.49
C LYS A 350 -2.34 -7.85 11.89
N ASN A 351 -1.97 -9.08 11.54
CA ASN A 351 -0.64 -9.62 11.82
C ASN A 351 -0.10 -10.40 10.61
N PHE A 352 0.77 -9.74 9.84
CA PHE A 352 1.37 -10.33 8.65
C PHE A 352 2.29 -11.52 8.97
N GLY A 353 3.05 -11.46 10.06
CA GLY A 353 3.99 -12.51 10.46
C GLY A 353 3.32 -13.86 10.67
N VAL A 354 2.18 -13.89 11.36
CA VAL A 354 1.41 -15.14 11.56
C VAL A 354 0.87 -15.66 10.22
N VAL A 355 0.22 -14.80 9.44
CA VAL A 355 -0.36 -15.21 8.14
C VAL A 355 0.73 -15.74 7.21
N PHE A 356 1.85 -15.02 7.09
CA PHE A 356 2.98 -15.41 6.26
C PHE A 356 3.67 -16.68 6.72
N ALA A 357 3.80 -16.90 8.03
CA ALA A 357 4.34 -18.14 8.58
C ALA A 357 3.46 -19.34 8.19
N VAL A 358 2.14 -19.22 8.28
CA VAL A 358 1.25 -20.31 7.87
C VAL A 358 1.30 -20.55 6.36
N LEU A 359 1.25 -19.49 5.56
CA LEU A 359 1.39 -19.58 4.11
C LEU A 359 2.74 -20.21 3.71
N ALA A 360 3.82 -19.89 4.43
CA ALA A 360 5.13 -20.51 4.22
C ALA A 360 5.10 -22.01 4.55
N VAL A 361 4.43 -22.44 5.63
CA VAL A 361 4.25 -23.86 5.92
C VAL A 361 3.49 -24.55 4.78
N ILE A 362 2.38 -23.98 4.29
CA ILE A 362 1.64 -24.52 3.15
C ILE A 362 2.54 -24.63 1.91
N ALA A 363 3.31 -23.57 1.62
CA ALA A 363 4.21 -23.52 0.48
C ALA A 363 5.31 -24.60 0.57
N LEU A 364 5.88 -24.82 1.76
CA LEU A 364 6.88 -25.87 2.02
C LEU A 364 6.27 -27.27 1.91
N LEU A 365 5.03 -27.46 2.36
CA LEU A 365 4.36 -28.76 2.33
C LEU A 365 4.25 -29.34 0.90
N VAL A 366 4.16 -28.48 -0.10
CA VAL A 366 4.10 -28.86 -1.52
C VAL A 366 5.37 -29.60 -1.98
N PHE A 367 6.52 -29.30 -1.38
CA PHE A 367 7.82 -29.88 -1.75
C PHE A 367 8.13 -31.20 -1.05
N PHE A 368 7.45 -31.55 0.05
CA PHE A 368 7.64 -32.85 0.68
C PHE A 368 7.18 -34.00 -0.22
N GLU A 369 7.79 -35.17 -0.01
CA GLU A 369 7.38 -36.41 -0.65
C GLU A 369 5.89 -36.72 -0.42
N LYS A 370 5.28 -37.42 -1.38
CA LYS A 370 3.85 -37.81 -1.35
C LYS A 370 3.45 -38.47 -0.03
N LYS A 371 4.34 -39.26 0.57
CA LYS A 371 4.09 -39.95 1.85
C LYS A 371 3.78 -39.00 3.01
N TYR A 372 4.20 -37.74 2.96
CA TYR A 372 3.96 -36.73 4.00
C TYR A 372 2.92 -35.67 3.61
N SER A 373 2.49 -35.66 2.35
CA SER A 373 1.67 -34.57 1.77
C SER A 373 0.66 -35.11 0.77
N TRP A 374 0.16 -36.34 1.00
CA TRP A 374 -0.70 -37.10 0.08
C TRP A 374 -1.92 -36.30 -0.42
N PHE A 375 -2.42 -35.38 0.40
CA PHE A 375 -3.57 -34.53 0.11
C PHE A 375 -3.36 -33.55 -1.06
N PHE A 376 -2.13 -33.31 -1.53
CA PHE A 376 -1.87 -32.52 -2.74
C PHE A 376 -1.81 -33.34 -4.03
N GLY A 377 -1.97 -34.67 -3.97
CA GLY A 377 -1.92 -35.52 -5.16
C GLY A 377 -0.53 -35.60 -5.82
N GLU A 378 -0.50 -36.15 -7.04
CA GLU A 378 0.74 -36.42 -7.79
C GLU A 378 1.20 -35.24 -8.64
N ASN A 379 0.28 -34.56 -9.33
CA ASN A 379 0.62 -33.42 -10.18
C ASN A 379 0.64 -32.11 -9.38
N ARG A 380 1.81 -31.78 -8.82
CA ARG A 380 1.99 -30.58 -7.98
C ARG A 380 2.70 -29.43 -8.68
N ARG A 381 2.83 -29.49 -10.00
CA ARG A 381 3.65 -28.55 -10.77
C ARG A 381 3.20 -27.10 -10.58
N GLU A 382 1.89 -26.87 -10.70
CA GLU A 382 1.27 -25.55 -10.51
C GLU A 382 1.47 -25.03 -9.08
N LEU A 383 1.21 -25.87 -8.07
CA LEU A 383 1.46 -25.54 -6.67
C LEU A 383 2.93 -25.21 -6.40
N ARG A 384 3.87 -26.00 -6.94
CA ARG A 384 5.32 -25.76 -6.76
C ARG A 384 5.73 -24.42 -7.36
N SER A 385 5.25 -24.09 -8.56
CA SER A 385 5.52 -22.79 -9.19
C SER A 385 4.99 -21.63 -8.33
N LEU A 386 3.75 -21.72 -7.83
CA LEU A 386 3.21 -20.72 -6.91
C LEU A 386 3.97 -20.64 -5.59
N SER A 387 4.40 -21.77 -5.02
CA SER A 387 5.21 -21.79 -3.79
C SER A 387 6.55 -21.09 -3.99
N VAL A 388 7.26 -21.34 -5.10
CA VAL A 388 8.52 -20.62 -5.41
C VAL A 388 8.25 -19.13 -5.58
N ALA A 389 7.24 -18.77 -6.37
CA ALA A 389 6.87 -17.36 -6.58
C ALA A 389 6.48 -16.67 -5.27
N TYR A 390 5.78 -17.36 -4.37
CA TYR A 390 5.43 -16.85 -3.04
C TYR A 390 6.69 -16.53 -2.21
N PHE A 391 7.66 -17.43 -2.12
CA PHE A 391 8.89 -17.15 -1.37
C PHE A 391 9.70 -15.99 -1.98
N VAL A 392 9.85 -15.97 -3.31
CA VAL A 392 10.58 -14.89 -3.98
C VAL A 392 9.83 -13.56 -3.89
N SER A 393 8.50 -13.59 -3.81
CA SER A 393 7.69 -12.36 -3.74
C SER A 393 8.00 -11.47 -2.53
N PHE A 394 8.47 -12.04 -1.42
CA PHE A 394 8.93 -11.26 -0.26
C PHE A 394 10.04 -10.27 -0.61
N ALA A 395 10.89 -10.56 -1.60
CA ALA A 395 11.94 -9.65 -2.01
C ALA A 395 11.39 -8.29 -2.49
N ALA A 396 10.17 -8.25 -3.03
CA ALA A 396 9.57 -7.02 -3.53
C ALA A 396 9.29 -5.99 -2.41
N PRO A 397 8.44 -6.25 -1.39
CA PRO A 397 8.26 -5.32 -0.29
C PRO A 397 9.55 -5.09 0.51
N MET A 398 10.34 -6.14 0.74
CA MET A 398 11.60 -6.01 1.49
C MET A 398 12.59 -5.06 0.80
N SER A 399 12.64 -5.05 -0.53
CA SER A 399 13.55 -4.14 -1.25
C SER A 399 13.29 -2.66 -0.94
N TRP A 400 12.04 -2.24 -0.76
CA TRP A 400 11.71 -0.87 -0.36
C TRP A 400 11.87 -0.66 1.14
N LEU A 401 11.32 -1.55 1.97
CA LEU A 401 11.38 -1.42 3.43
C LEU A 401 12.83 -1.37 3.98
N ILE A 402 13.78 -1.97 3.26
CA ILE A 402 15.20 -1.93 3.61
C ILE A 402 15.86 -0.66 3.04
N LEU A 403 15.65 -0.33 1.76
CA LEU A 403 16.35 0.78 1.11
C LEU A 403 15.79 2.15 1.54
N ALA A 404 14.49 2.28 1.69
CA ALA A 404 13.78 3.49 2.10
C ALA A 404 13.40 3.43 3.60
N LYS A 405 14.30 2.89 4.44
CA LYS A 405 14.00 2.58 5.86
C LYS A 405 13.41 3.75 6.63
N ALA A 406 13.89 4.98 6.37
CA ALA A 406 13.43 6.16 7.08
C ALA A 406 12.00 6.51 6.70
N HIS A 407 11.71 6.50 5.40
CA HIS A 407 10.36 6.67 4.86
C HIS A 407 9.40 5.59 5.36
N SER A 408 9.80 4.32 5.31
CA SER A 408 8.98 3.21 5.79
C SER A 408 8.77 3.23 7.30
N PHE A 409 9.68 3.82 8.08
CA PHE A 409 9.44 3.99 9.51
C PHE A 409 8.38 5.07 9.79
N ALA A 410 8.43 6.19 9.05
CA ALA A 410 7.53 7.33 9.22
C ALA A 410 6.13 7.08 8.64
N HIS A 411 6.04 6.50 7.43
CA HIS A 411 4.80 6.41 6.66
C HIS A 411 4.17 5.01 6.67
N LYS A 412 4.12 4.37 7.85
CA LYS A 412 3.40 3.09 8.04
C LYS A 412 1.98 3.09 7.50
N PRO A 413 1.16 4.15 7.67
CA PRO A 413 -0.22 4.16 7.14
C PRO A 413 -0.34 3.91 5.64
N ILE A 414 0.77 4.05 4.89
CA ILE A 414 0.82 3.90 3.43
C ILE A 414 1.62 2.65 3.06
N ASP A 415 2.82 2.49 3.61
CA ASP A 415 3.80 1.48 3.19
C ASP A 415 3.36 0.03 3.48
N PHE A 416 2.34 -0.20 4.32
CA PHE A 416 1.79 -1.56 4.50
C PHE A 416 1.21 -2.14 3.21
N ILE A 417 0.84 -1.30 2.24
CA ILE A 417 0.36 -1.76 0.93
C ILE A 417 1.41 -2.59 0.18
N LEU A 418 2.69 -2.44 0.50
CA LEU A 418 3.78 -3.15 -0.18
C LEU A 418 3.65 -4.66 -0.07
N TRP A 419 3.06 -5.17 1.02
CA TRP A 419 2.76 -6.60 1.14
C TRP A 419 1.81 -7.12 0.07
N TYR A 420 0.98 -6.25 -0.51
CA TYR A 420 0.08 -6.59 -1.61
C TYR A 420 0.75 -6.54 -2.99
N ILE A 421 2.05 -6.23 -3.06
CA ILE A 421 2.83 -6.07 -4.30
C ILE A 421 4.07 -6.98 -4.29
N PRO A 422 3.97 -8.27 -4.66
CA PRO A 422 2.75 -9.05 -4.92
C PRO A 422 2.49 -10.18 -3.90
N THR A 423 3.10 -10.12 -2.71
CA THR A 423 3.17 -11.25 -1.76
C THR A 423 1.80 -11.79 -1.33
N VAL A 424 0.91 -10.92 -0.83
CA VAL A 424 -0.40 -11.32 -0.32
C VAL A 424 -1.29 -11.91 -1.43
N PRO A 425 -1.43 -11.29 -2.62
CA PRO A 425 -2.21 -11.88 -3.71
C PRO A 425 -1.68 -13.24 -4.19
N ILE A 426 -0.36 -13.42 -4.27
CA ILE A 426 0.23 -14.72 -4.63
C ILE A 426 -0.04 -15.77 -3.53
N GLY A 427 0.09 -15.38 -2.25
CA GLY A 427 -0.24 -16.25 -1.12
C GLY A 427 -1.72 -16.68 -1.12
N GLY A 428 -2.64 -15.76 -1.43
CA GLY A 428 -4.05 -16.07 -1.60
C GLY A 428 -4.32 -17.05 -2.73
N ALA A 429 -3.67 -16.86 -3.89
CA ALA A 429 -3.75 -17.79 -5.02
C ALA A 429 -3.24 -19.20 -4.66
N LEU A 430 -2.12 -19.27 -3.92
CA LEU A 430 -1.55 -20.52 -3.41
C LEU A 430 -2.54 -21.27 -2.51
N VAL A 431 -3.17 -20.59 -1.56
CA VAL A 431 -4.16 -21.21 -0.65
C VAL A 431 -5.36 -21.74 -1.41
N ALA A 432 -5.91 -20.95 -2.33
CA ALA A 432 -7.09 -21.36 -3.09
C ALA A 432 -6.79 -22.58 -3.99
N LEU A 433 -5.60 -22.62 -4.60
CA LEU A 433 -5.17 -23.79 -5.37
C LEU A 433 -4.91 -25.00 -4.45
N ALA A 434 -4.28 -24.81 -3.30
CA ALA A 434 -4.05 -25.86 -2.32
C ALA A 434 -5.37 -26.50 -1.85
N ILE A 435 -6.40 -25.69 -1.56
CA ILE A 435 -7.73 -26.18 -1.19
C ILE A 435 -8.37 -26.99 -2.32
N LYS A 436 -8.23 -26.55 -3.58
CA LYS A 436 -8.72 -27.29 -4.75
C LYS A 436 -8.05 -28.67 -4.84
N GLU A 437 -6.73 -28.75 -4.68
CA GLU A 437 -6.01 -30.03 -4.73
C GLU A 437 -6.39 -30.94 -3.54
N VAL A 438 -6.52 -30.40 -2.33
CA VAL A 438 -7.00 -31.18 -1.16
C VAL A 438 -8.40 -31.76 -1.41
N ARG A 439 -9.31 -31.00 -2.01
CA ARG A 439 -10.66 -31.47 -2.37
C ARG A 439 -10.63 -32.53 -3.45
N ALA A 440 -9.82 -32.34 -4.49
CA ALA A 440 -9.69 -33.30 -5.59
C ALA A 440 -9.16 -34.66 -5.10
N ASN A 441 -8.25 -34.64 -4.12
CA ASN A 441 -7.61 -35.83 -3.55
C ASN A 441 -8.33 -36.36 -2.30
N ARG A 442 -9.64 -36.13 -2.15
CA ARG A 442 -10.44 -36.59 -1.00
C ARG A 442 -10.23 -38.06 -0.66
N LYS A 443 -10.23 -38.92 -1.68
CA LYS A 443 -10.07 -40.37 -1.52
C LYS A 443 -8.76 -40.75 -0.83
N GLU A 444 -7.67 -40.03 -1.09
CA GLU A 444 -6.34 -40.31 -0.55
C GLU A 444 -6.25 -40.04 0.96
N TRP A 445 -6.88 -38.96 1.42
CA TRP A 445 -6.86 -38.60 2.83
C TRP A 445 -7.99 -39.20 3.64
N THR A 446 -9.10 -39.63 3.03
CA THR A 446 -10.14 -40.43 3.70
C THR A 446 -9.76 -41.92 3.81
N ALA A 447 -8.64 -42.35 3.22
CA ALA A 447 -8.21 -43.74 3.22
C ALA A 447 -7.87 -44.29 4.63
N SER A 448 -7.56 -43.43 5.60
CA SER A 448 -7.43 -43.83 7.00
C SER A 448 -7.80 -42.69 7.96
N PRO A 449 -8.29 -42.99 9.18
CA PRO A 449 -8.62 -41.97 10.18
C PRO A 449 -7.43 -41.05 10.47
N PHE A 450 -6.22 -41.60 10.56
CA PHE A 450 -4.99 -40.82 10.76
C PHE A 450 -4.77 -39.78 9.65
N ARG A 451 -4.88 -40.20 8.39
CA ARG A 451 -4.68 -39.27 7.25
C ARG A 451 -5.75 -38.20 7.21
N ALA A 452 -6.99 -38.54 7.55
CA ALA A 452 -8.10 -37.59 7.61
C ALA A 452 -7.87 -36.56 8.71
N ILE A 453 -7.47 -37.00 9.91
CA ILE A 453 -7.14 -36.12 11.04
C ILE A 453 -6.03 -35.14 10.65
N VAL A 454 -4.91 -35.64 10.11
CA VAL A 454 -3.78 -34.78 9.69
C VAL A 454 -4.18 -33.78 8.60
N THR A 455 -4.97 -34.20 7.62
CA THR A 455 -5.36 -33.32 6.51
C THR A 455 -6.35 -32.25 6.94
N ILE A 456 -7.24 -32.55 7.89
CA ILE A 456 -8.23 -31.60 8.44
C ILE A 456 -7.59 -30.68 9.49
N SER A 457 -6.64 -31.19 10.28
CA SER A 457 -6.01 -30.42 11.36
C SER A 457 -5.14 -29.27 10.84
N ILE A 458 -4.54 -29.37 9.64
CA ILE A 458 -3.78 -28.27 9.02
C ILE A 458 -4.65 -27.02 8.77
N PRO A 459 -5.74 -27.08 7.99
CA PRO A 459 -6.63 -25.93 7.80
C PRO A 459 -7.42 -25.56 9.07
N ALA A 460 -7.74 -26.52 9.95
CA ALA A 460 -8.39 -26.20 11.22
C ALA A 460 -7.46 -25.42 12.16
N ALA A 461 -6.18 -25.80 12.25
CA ALA A 461 -5.17 -25.06 13.00
C ALA A 461 -4.94 -23.67 12.42
N PHE A 462 -5.01 -23.52 11.08
CA PHE A 462 -4.98 -22.19 10.43
C PHE A 462 -6.17 -21.32 10.83
N LEU A 463 -7.40 -21.84 10.69
CA LEU A 463 -8.61 -21.09 11.07
C LEU A 463 -8.60 -20.77 12.57
N LEU A 464 -8.14 -21.69 13.41
CA LEU A 464 -8.00 -21.48 14.84
C LEU A 464 -6.93 -20.41 15.15
N ALA A 465 -5.79 -20.42 14.46
CA ALA A 465 -4.74 -19.41 14.65
C ALA A 465 -5.23 -18.02 14.20
N VAL A 466 -5.90 -17.92 13.04
CA VAL A 466 -6.49 -16.67 12.55
C VAL A 466 -7.58 -16.18 13.49
N ALA A 467 -8.48 -17.07 13.94
CA ALA A 467 -9.52 -16.72 14.89
C ALA A 467 -8.94 -16.33 16.25
N LEU A 468 -7.91 -17.01 16.74
CA LEU A 468 -7.22 -16.69 17.99
C LEU A 468 -6.53 -15.34 17.88
N VAL A 469 -5.83 -15.05 16.78
CA VAL A 469 -5.25 -13.72 16.53
C VAL A 469 -6.35 -12.66 16.49
N ALA A 470 -7.45 -12.90 15.77
CA ALA A 470 -8.55 -11.96 15.69
C ALA A 470 -9.23 -11.73 17.06
N VAL A 471 -9.39 -12.78 17.88
CA VAL A 471 -9.97 -12.70 19.22
C VAL A 471 -9.02 -12.05 20.21
N LEU A 472 -7.72 -12.37 20.18
CA LEU A 472 -6.70 -11.73 21.01
C LEU A 472 -6.59 -10.25 20.64
N ASP A 473 -6.53 -9.93 19.35
CA ASP A 473 -6.48 -8.56 18.85
C ASP A 473 -7.74 -7.78 19.23
N ARG A 474 -8.93 -8.36 19.02
CA ARG A 474 -10.20 -7.75 19.45
C ARG A 474 -10.28 -7.61 20.96
N SER A 475 -9.80 -8.57 21.75
CA SER A 475 -9.76 -8.46 23.21
C SER A 475 -8.73 -7.44 23.69
N ILE A 476 -7.66 -7.18 22.95
CA ILE A 476 -6.66 -6.13 23.25
C ILE A 476 -7.26 -4.76 22.91
N ASN A 477 -7.97 -4.66 21.78
CA ASN A 477 -8.60 -3.44 21.29
C ASN A 477 -9.86 -3.06 22.11
N GLU A 478 -10.75 -4.00 22.44
CA GLU A 478 -11.94 -3.76 23.28
C GLU A 478 -11.57 -3.43 24.75
N LYS A 479 -10.38 -3.82 25.21
CA LYS A 479 -9.88 -3.44 26.54
C LYS A 479 -9.12 -2.11 26.57
N GLY A 480 -8.95 -1.45 25.43
CA GLY A 480 -8.15 -0.22 25.24
C GLY A 480 -6.77 -0.25 25.90
N ALA A 481 -6.23 -1.46 26.11
CA ALA A 481 -4.96 -1.68 26.78
C ALA A 481 -3.79 -1.14 25.93
N TRP A 482 -3.97 -1.02 24.62
CA TRP A 482 -2.97 -0.45 23.72
C TRP A 482 -2.83 1.08 23.85
N ILE A 483 -3.94 1.82 23.96
CA ILE A 483 -3.93 3.27 24.22
C ILE A 483 -3.29 3.53 25.59
N VAL A 484 -3.65 2.73 26.60
CA VAL A 484 -3.02 2.80 27.92
C VAL A 484 -1.53 2.48 27.79
N GLN A 485 -1.11 1.36 27.20
CA GLN A 485 0.31 0.99 27.10
C GLN A 485 1.15 2.02 26.30
N ALA A 486 0.63 2.56 25.21
CA ALA A 486 1.29 3.59 24.40
C ALA A 486 1.36 4.95 25.09
N HIS A 487 0.46 5.28 26.03
CA HIS A 487 0.43 6.58 26.70
C HIS A 487 0.79 6.54 28.20
N THR A 488 0.84 5.38 28.85
CA THR A 488 1.22 5.18 30.27
C THR A 488 2.64 4.69 30.47
N GLY A 489 3.27 4.11 29.44
CA GLY A 489 4.67 3.63 29.50
C GLY A 489 5.72 4.73 29.48
N GLY A 490 5.32 6.00 29.50
CA GLY A 490 6.22 7.15 29.51
C GLY A 490 6.95 7.35 30.83
N LYS A 491 8.16 7.91 30.77
CA LYS A 491 8.89 8.39 31.94
C LYS A 491 8.08 9.54 32.56
N ARG A 492 7.89 9.47 33.87
CA ARG A 492 7.25 10.55 34.64
C ARG A 492 8.15 11.78 34.63
N ILE A 493 7.56 12.92 34.29
CA ILE A 493 8.17 14.26 34.38
C ILE A 493 7.92 14.75 35.81
N PHE A 494 6.67 15.04 36.12
CA PHE A 494 6.25 15.66 37.36
C PHE A 494 4.86 15.19 37.76
N THR A 495 4.60 15.07 39.06
CA THR A 495 3.25 14.89 39.59
C THR A 495 2.90 16.10 40.44
N ASP A 496 1.82 16.79 40.09
CA ASP A 496 1.33 17.91 40.89
C ASP A 496 0.73 17.37 42.21
N PRO A 497 1.33 17.68 43.37
CA PRO A 497 0.86 17.17 44.65
C PRO A 497 -0.51 17.73 45.06
N ALA A 498 -0.93 18.89 44.55
CA ALA A 498 -2.22 19.49 44.87
C ALA A 498 -3.36 18.88 44.05
N THR A 499 -3.11 18.63 42.75
CA THR A 499 -4.13 18.14 41.83
C THR A 499 -4.07 16.62 41.59
N GLY A 500 -2.97 15.96 41.93
CA GLY A 500 -2.72 14.55 41.62
C GLY A 500 -2.58 14.27 40.13
N VAL A 501 -2.38 15.32 39.31
CA VAL A 501 -2.18 15.23 37.86
C VAL A 501 -0.73 14.82 37.59
N ASP A 502 -0.56 13.80 36.76
CA ASP A 502 0.73 13.19 36.46
C ASP A 502 1.14 13.48 35.00
N PHE A 503 2.24 14.19 34.84
CA PHE A 503 2.83 14.54 33.55
C PHE A 503 3.85 13.49 33.15
N ARG A 504 3.73 12.99 31.93
CA ARG A 504 4.59 11.93 31.40
C ARG A 504 4.99 12.24 29.97
N PHE A 505 6.09 11.62 29.55
CA PHE A 505 6.47 11.59 28.15
C PHE A 505 7.07 10.25 27.74
N ASN A 506 6.95 9.92 26.46
CA ASN A 506 7.72 8.86 25.84
C ASN A 506 8.36 9.36 24.53
N GLU A 507 8.73 8.43 23.66
CA GLU A 507 9.35 8.75 22.37
C GLU A 507 8.47 9.64 21.50
N ASN A 508 7.14 9.49 21.57
CA ASN A 508 6.21 10.09 20.60
C ASN A 508 5.17 11.04 21.23
N TRP A 509 4.99 11.01 22.55
CA TRP A 509 3.86 11.65 23.20
C TRP A 509 4.25 12.37 24.49
N PHE A 510 3.57 13.49 24.72
CA PHE A 510 3.33 14.05 26.04
C PHE A 510 1.95 13.61 26.53
N THR A 511 1.88 13.14 27.77
CA THR A 511 0.64 12.63 28.36
C THR A 511 0.41 13.27 29.72
N VAL A 512 -0.82 13.73 29.94
CA VAL A 512 -1.35 14.15 31.24
C VAL A 512 -2.35 13.10 31.73
N GLU A 513 -2.05 12.47 32.87
CA GLU A 513 -2.90 11.49 33.56
C GLU A 513 -3.59 12.17 34.76
N TYR A 514 -4.91 12.07 34.87
CA TYR A 514 -5.71 12.75 35.90
C TYR A 514 -6.93 11.93 36.32
N VAL A 515 -7.61 12.30 37.40
CA VAL A 515 -8.87 11.64 37.84
C VAL A 515 -10.04 12.21 37.04
N CYS A 516 -10.83 11.34 36.38
CA CYS A 516 -11.85 11.74 35.41
C CYS A 516 -12.93 12.68 35.96
N ASP A 517 -13.30 12.55 37.23
CA ASP A 517 -14.35 13.38 37.86
C ASP A 517 -13.87 14.80 38.22
N ARG A 518 -12.59 15.12 37.98
CA ARG A 518 -12.07 16.49 38.14
C ARG A 518 -12.32 17.30 36.88
N THR A 519 -13.45 18.00 36.83
CA THR A 519 -13.66 19.10 35.89
C THR A 519 -13.09 20.39 36.49
N LEU A 520 -12.03 20.94 35.87
CA LEU A 520 -11.55 22.31 36.12
C LEU A 520 -11.68 23.08 34.81
N PRO A 521 -12.86 23.64 34.49
CA PRO A 521 -13.19 24.14 33.14
C PRO A 521 -12.33 25.33 32.66
N SER A 522 -11.60 25.98 33.57
CA SER A 522 -10.78 27.16 33.31
C SER A 522 -9.27 26.92 33.40
N ASP A 523 -8.86 25.69 33.71
CA ASP A 523 -7.48 25.37 34.03
C ASP A 523 -6.78 24.74 32.82
N VAL A 524 -5.62 25.29 32.48
CA VAL A 524 -4.78 24.80 31.38
C VAL A 524 -3.50 24.26 31.98
N PHE A 525 -3.31 22.95 31.91
CA PHE A 525 -2.04 22.33 32.21
C PHE A 525 -1.15 22.45 30.99
N PHE A 526 0.13 22.78 31.13
CA PHE A 526 1.00 22.94 29.98
C PHE A 526 2.29 22.15 30.13
N ILE A 527 2.88 21.82 28.98
CA ILE A 527 4.26 21.36 28.84
C ILE A 527 4.92 22.23 27.78
N HIS A 528 5.97 22.95 28.16
CA HIS A 528 6.88 23.61 27.25
C HIS A 528 8.10 22.72 27.04
N ALA A 529 8.32 22.27 25.81
CA ALA A 529 9.49 21.52 25.41
C ALA A 529 10.50 22.46 24.77
N PHE A 530 11.71 22.52 25.33
CA PHE A 530 12.79 23.37 24.85
C PHE A 530 13.80 22.55 24.03
N ASN A 531 14.21 23.10 22.89
CA ASN A 531 15.37 22.66 22.12
C ASN A 531 16.29 23.87 21.92
N GLY A 532 17.28 24.01 22.81
CA GLY A 532 18.04 25.27 22.91
C GLY A 532 17.12 26.42 23.30
N ASP A 533 17.09 27.48 22.48
CA ASP A 533 16.24 28.67 22.69
C ASP A 533 14.82 28.52 22.10
N ALA A 534 14.58 27.48 21.29
CA ALA A 534 13.27 27.23 20.69
C ALA A 534 12.33 26.53 21.68
N VAL A 535 11.07 26.99 21.73
CA VAL A 535 10.04 26.47 22.65
C VAL A 535 8.84 25.95 21.86
N THR A 536 8.42 24.72 22.15
CA THR A 536 7.17 24.14 21.67
C THR A 536 6.19 24.03 22.83
N ASN A 537 5.01 24.62 22.69
CA ASN A 537 3.99 24.65 23.74
C ASN A 537 2.95 23.55 23.51
N HIS A 538 2.63 22.82 24.58
CA HIS A 538 1.61 21.80 24.60
C HIS A 538 0.62 22.10 25.73
N ASP A 539 -0.58 22.56 25.37
CA ASP A 539 -1.61 23.01 26.32
C ASP A 539 -2.74 21.98 26.45
N PHE A 540 -2.99 21.52 27.67
CA PHE A 540 -3.92 20.47 28.04
C PHE A 540 -5.10 21.07 28.84
N VAL A 541 -6.18 21.40 28.12
CA VAL A 541 -7.47 21.77 28.72
C VAL A 541 -8.25 20.50 29.07
N LEU A 542 -8.39 20.22 30.37
CA LEU A 542 -9.04 18.99 30.84
C LEU A 542 -10.56 19.08 30.67
N GLY A 543 -11.07 18.55 29.56
CA GLY A 543 -12.50 18.52 29.25
C GLY A 543 -12.83 18.25 27.77
N ASP A 544 -11.97 18.70 26.85
CA ASP A 544 -12.29 18.73 25.41
C ASP A 544 -11.79 17.52 24.62
N ARG A 545 -10.80 16.77 25.13
CA ARG A 545 -10.18 15.63 24.42
C ARG A 545 -9.77 14.53 25.39
N ILE A 546 -10.66 13.56 25.58
CA ILE A 546 -10.42 12.35 26.38
C ILE A 546 -9.97 11.24 25.43
N VAL A 547 -8.76 10.71 25.61
CA VAL A 547 -8.26 9.61 24.77
C VAL A 547 -8.79 8.25 25.26
N PHE A 548 -9.09 8.08 26.56
CA PHE A 548 -9.68 6.84 27.10
C PHE A 548 -10.18 6.94 28.56
N SER A 549 -11.18 6.11 28.94
CA SER A 549 -11.59 5.81 30.31
C SER A 549 -12.20 4.38 30.41
N PRO A 550 -11.49 3.38 30.97
CA PRO A 550 -12.00 1.99 30.95
C PRO A 550 -12.60 1.46 32.25
N ARG A 551 -12.16 1.96 33.42
CA ARG A 551 -12.47 1.53 34.81
C ARG A 551 -11.20 1.78 35.64
N GLY A 552 -11.33 2.51 36.75
CA GLY A 552 -10.21 2.93 37.59
C GLY A 552 -10.17 4.43 37.92
N GLY A 553 -11.14 5.21 37.41
CA GLY A 553 -11.32 6.63 37.74
C GLY A 553 -10.26 7.57 37.14
N LYS A 554 -9.39 7.09 36.25
CA LYS A 554 -8.32 7.88 35.63
C LYS A 554 -8.54 8.10 34.14
N CYS A 555 -8.25 9.32 33.70
CA CYS A 555 -8.37 9.83 32.35
C CYS A 555 -7.00 10.28 31.83
N TYR A 556 -6.83 10.25 30.51
CA TYR A 556 -5.60 10.61 29.83
C TYR A 556 -5.86 11.64 28.72
N TYR A 557 -5.03 12.67 28.68
CA TYR A 557 -4.93 13.59 27.56
C TYR A 557 -3.49 13.51 27.01
N ALA A 558 -3.35 13.00 25.79
CA ALA A 558 -2.08 12.95 25.08
C ALA A 558 -2.00 13.96 23.93
N GLN A 559 -0.82 14.53 23.73
CA GLN A 559 -0.45 15.34 22.57
C GLN A 559 0.85 14.82 21.97
N THR A 560 0.98 14.89 20.65
CA THR A 560 2.21 14.50 19.96
C THR A 560 3.36 15.38 20.43
N LYS A 561 4.44 14.76 20.86
CA LYS A 561 5.68 15.45 21.21
C LYS A 561 6.43 15.80 19.92
N SER A 562 7.03 16.99 19.85
CA SER A 562 7.90 17.36 18.74
C SER A 562 9.09 16.38 18.63
N SER A 563 9.51 16.05 17.40
CA SER A 563 10.63 15.15 17.14
C SER A 563 12.00 15.81 17.38
N GLN A 564 12.02 17.11 17.69
CA GLN A 564 13.21 17.85 18.07
C GLN A 564 13.82 17.33 19.38
N PRO A 565 15.16 17.28 19.51
CA PRO A 565 15.81 16.93 20.77
C PRO A 565 15.38 17.88 21.88
N ILE A 566 14.91 17.34 23.01
CA ILE A 566 14.49 18.14 24.15
C ILE A 566 15.69 18.30 25.08
N THR A 567 16.14 19.54 25.25
CA THR A 567 17.19 19.90 26.21
C THR A 567 16.61 20.19 27.59
N ARG A 568 15.36 20.66 27.65
CA ARG A 568 14.66 21.01 28.89
C ARG A 568 13.15 20.88 28.73
N ILE A 569 12.46 20.52 29.81
CA ILE A 569 11.00 20.58 29.89
C ILE A 569 10.58 21.50 31.04
N GLU A 570 9.59 22.34 30.78
CA GLU A 570 8.84 23.03 31.82
C GLU A 570 7.40 22.51 31.80
N SER A 571 6.85 22.16 32.95
CA SER A 571 5.45 21.80 33.12
C SER A 571 4.78 22.74 34.13
N GLY A 572 3.48 22.98 33.98
CA GLY A 572 2.80 23.93 34.85
C GLY A 572 1.30 23.95 34.73
N LEU A 573 0.69 24.83 35.52
CA LEU A 573 -0.74 25.07 35.56
C LEU A 573 -1.03 26.56 35.40
N VAL A 574 -1.91 26.90 34.46
CA VAL A 574 -2.51 28.23 34.30
C VAL A 574 -3.96 28.16 34.75
N SER A 575 -4.37 29.06 35.65
CA SER A 575 -5.75 29.22 36.06
C SER A 575 -6.10 30.71 36.10
N GLY A 576 -7.24 31.09 35.50
CA GLY A 576 -7.66 32.51 35.42
C GLY A 576 -6.67 33.42 34.69
N GLY A 577 -5.93 32.88 33.71
CA GLY A 577 -4.92 33.62 32.94
C GLY A 577 -3.61 33.89 33.70
N LYS A 578 -3.44 33.34 34.90
CA LYS A 578 -2.20 33.43 35.68
C LYS A 578 -1.58 32.06 35.85
N ILE A 579 -0.25 32.00 35.78
CA ILE A 579 0.49 30.78 36.08
C ILE A 579 0.47 30.59 37.59
N ILE A 580 -0.05 29.45 38.02
CA ILE A 580 -0.18 29.06 39.41
C ILE A 580 1.12 28.44 39.91
N TRP A 581 1.72 27.56 39.10
CA TRP A 581 3.02 26.96 39.38
C TRP A 581 3.72 26.52 38.10
N ARG A 582 5.05 26.36 38.21
CA ARG A 582 5.96 25.87 37.16
C ARG A 582 6.95 24.89 37.78
N HIS A 583 7.27 23.84 37.04
CA HIS A 583 8.28 22.86 37.37
C HIS A 583 9.20 22.64 36.18
N GLU A 584 10.50 22.71 36.40
CA GLU A 584 11.52 22.60 35.36
C GLU A 584 12.35 21.32 35.56
N ASP A 585 12.41 20.50 34.53
CA ASP A 585 13.24 19.29 34.45
C ASP A 585 14.27 19.44 33.32
N ALA A 586 15.54 19.31 33.67
CA ALA A 586 16.65 19.26 32.73
C ALA A 586 16.98 17.78 32.37
N PHE A 587 17.24 17.52 31.08
CA PHE A 587 17.48 16.16 30.56
C PHE A 587 18.95 15.83 30.32
#